data_AF-A0A2X2VIT9-F1
#
_entry.id   AF-A0A2X2VIT9-F1
#
_cell.length_a   1.000
_cell.length_b   1.000
_cell.length_c   1.000
_cell.angle_alpha   90.00
_cell.angle_beta   90.00
_cell.angle_gamma   90.00
#
_symmetry.space_group_name_H-M   'P 1'
#
loop_
_entity.id
_entity.type
_entity.pdbx_description
1 polymer ?
#
loop_
_entity_poly.entity_id
_entity_poly.type
_entity_poly.pdbx_seq_one_letter_code
_entity_poly.pdbx_strand_id
1 'polypeptide(L)'
;MSCRFRKAKWNSPEGEFDVKFTVEKVVRLTDVLLASHERTAQIVDARPAPRFNAEADEPRPGLKRGHIPGALNVPWTELVREGELKTTDELDVIFFSHGVSF
;
A
#
# COMPACT_ATOMS: atom_id res chain seq x y z
N MET A 1 21.22 41.59 0.30
CA MET A 1 21.00 40.69 1.45
C MET A 1 21.39 39.28 1.05
N SER A 2 22.57 38.81 1.47
CA SER A 2 23.09 37.48 1.12
C SER A 2 22.67 36.48 2.20
N CYS A 3 21.75 35.58 1.85
CA CYS A 3 21.36 34.46 2.70
C CYS A 3 22.42 33.36 2.56
N ARG A 4 23.20 33.13 3.63
CA ARG A 4 24.18 32.03 3.70
C ARG A 4 23.48 30.74 4.13
N PHE A 5 23.27 29.84 3.18
CA PHE A 5 22.92 28.44 3.50
C PHE A 5 24.14 27.75 4.14
N ARG A 6 24.05 27.43 5.43
CA ARG A 6 25.00 26.50 6.07
C ARG A 6 24.61 25.09 5.68
N LYS A 7 25.42 24.42 4.85
CA LYS A 7 25.34 22.96 4.68
C LYS A 7 25.76 22.31 6.00
N ALA A 8 24.81 21.73 6.73
CA ALA A 8 25.14 20.83 7.83
C ALA A 8 25.86 19.60 7.24
N LYS A 9 27.08 19.33 7.70
CA LYS A 9 27.78 18.08 7.38
C LYS A 9 27.15 16.97 8.21
N TRP A 10 26.44 16.07 7.54
CA TRP A 10 25.92 14.84 8.12
C TRP A 10 27.11 13.90 8.41
N ASN A 11 27.41 13.68 9.68
CA ASN A 11 28.57 12.91 10.14
C ASN A 11 28.07 11.58 10.76
N SER A 12 27.51 10.70 9.93
CA SER A 12 27.15 9.34 10.36
C SER A 12 28.35 8.42 10.24
N PRO A 13 28.56 7.49 11.19
CA PRO A 13 29.55 6.43 11.03
C PRO A 13 29.23 5.59 9.80
N GLU A 14 30.25 5.11 9.10
CA GLU A 14 30.08 4.06 8.09
C GLU A 14 29.44 2.85 8.78
N GLY A 15 28.29 2.40 8.27
CA GLY A 15 27.55 1.25 8.80
C GLY A 15 27.45 0.18 7.73
N GLU A 16 27.63 -1.08 8.11
CA GLU A 16 27.42 -2.22 7.24
C GLU A 16 25.92 -2.52 7.14
N PHE A 17 25.43 -2.74 5.91
CA PHE A 17 24.05 -3.13 5.64
C PHE A 17 24.02 -4.32 4.68
N ASP A 18 23.63 -5.48 5.19
CA ASP A 18 23.44 -6.68 4.40
C ASP A 18 22.04 -6.72 3.78
N VAL A 19 21.98 -6.63 2.46
CA VAL A 19 20.71 -6.73 1.72
C VAL A 19 20.30 -8.20 1.61
N LYS A 20 19.12 -8.52 2.14
CA LYS A 20 18.49 -9.84 1.94
C LYS A 20 17.11 -9.67 1.33
N PHE A 21 16.91 -10.26 0.16
CA PHE A 21 15.61 -10.29 -0.49
C PHE A 21 14.82 -11.51 -0.03
N THR A 22 13.65 -11.27 0.56
CA THR A 22 12.71 -12.31 1.01
C THR A 22 11.65 -12.51 -0.06
N VAL A 23 11.82 -13.53 -0.89
CA VAL A 23 10.96 -13.80 -2.06
C VAL A 23 9.50 -14.00 -1.64
N GLU A 24 9.26 -14.54 -0.45
CA GLU A 24 7.94 -14.86 0.10
C GLU A 24 7.09 -13.61 0.40
N LYS A 25 7.70 -12.42 0.42
CA LYS A 25 7.00 -11.14 0.65
C LYS A 25 6.53 -10.45 -0.63
N VAL A 26 6.82 -11.01 -1.82
CA VAL A 26 6.44 -10.43 -3.11
C VAL A 26 5.72 -11.47 -3.95
N VAL A 27 4.52 -11.13 -4.42
CA VAL A 27 3.70 -11.97 -5.29
C VAL A 27 3.80 -11.46 -6.73
N ARG A 28 3.95 -12.35 -7.71
CA ARG A 28 4.10 -11.98 -9.12
C ARG A 28 2.75 -11.88 -9.83
N LEU A 29 2.73 -11.26 -11.00
CA LEU A 29 1.53 -11.10 -11.82
C LEU A 29 0.79 -12.42 -12.09
N THR A 30 1.51 -13.50 -12.40
CA THR A 30 0.93 -14.81 -12.68
C THR A 30 0.19 -15.37 -11.47
N ASP A 31 0.74 -15.14 -10.28
CA ASP A 31 0.22 -15.65 -9.02
C ASP A 31 -1.01 -14.83 -8.60
N VAL A 32 -0.99 -13.50 -8.82
CA VAL A 32 -2.16 -12.62 -8.64
C VAL A 32 -3.29 -12.97 -9.61
N LEU A 33 -2.97 -13.26 -10.87
CA LEU A 33 -3.96 -13.67 -11.86
C LEU A 33 -4.65 -14.98 -11.46
N LEU A 34 -3.86 -15.97 -11.01
CA LEU A 34 -4.39 -17.22 -10.50
C LEU A 34 -5.26 -17.02 -9.26
N ALA A 35 -4.81 -16.21 -8.30
CA ALA A 35 -5.56 -15.91 -7.09
C ALA A 35 -6.88 -15.18 -7.38
N SER A 36 -6.89 -14.25 -8.35
CA SER A 36 -8.09 -13.54 -8.80
C SER A 36 -9.09 -14.48 -9.48
N HIS A 37 -8.61 -15.46 -10.26
CA HIS A 37 -9.46 -16.41 -10.97
C HIS A 37 -10.03 -17.50 -10.06
N GLU A 38 -9.16 -18.15 -9.27
CA GLU A 38 -9.50 -19.31 -8.43
C GLU A 38 -9.98 -18.93 -7.03
N ARG A 39 -9.89 -17.65 -6.66
CA ARG A 39 -10.22 -17.13 -5.32
C ARG A 39 -9.46 -17.82 -4.19
N THR A 40 -8.20 -18.17 -4.44
CA THR A 40 -7.33 -18.84 -3.45
C THR A 40 -6.77 -17.88 -2.38
N ALA A 41 -6.82 -16.57 -2.62
CA ALA A 41 -6.42 -15.54 -1.69
C ALA A 41 -7.29 -14.29 -1.82
N GLN A 42 -7.39 -13.53 -0.74
CA GLN A 42 -8.04 -12.21 -0.76
C GLN A 42 -7.05 -11.15 -1.24
N ILE A 43 -7.42 -10.42 -2.28
CA ILE A 43 -6.62 -9.33 -2.84
C ILE A 43 -7.13 -8.02 -2.23
N VAL A 44 -6.28 -7.32 -1.50
CA VAL A 44 -6.64 -6.04 -0.86
C VAL A 44 -5.98 -4.88 -1.59
N ASP A 45 -6.77 -3.88 -1.98
CA ASP A 45 -6.32 -2.66 -2.63
C ASP A 45 -6.34 -1.49 -1.64
N ALA A 46 -5.17 -0.93 -1.36
CA ALA A 46 -4.99 0.18 -0.42
C ALA A 46 -5.33 1.57 -0.99
N ARG A 47 -5.65 1.68 -2.29
CA ARG A 47 -5.94 2.98 -2.94
C ARG A 47 -7.22 3.62 -2.38
N PRO A 48 -7.38 4.95 -2.50
CA PRO A 48 -8.64 5.62 -2.20
C PRO A 48 -9.79 5.06 -3.03
N ALA A 49 -10.98 4.94 -2.43
CA ALA A 49 -12.18 4.38 -3.06
C ALA A 49 -12.51 4.97 -4.45
N PRO A 50 -12.41 6.29 -4.69
CA PRO A 50 -12.69 6.83 -6.03
C PRO A 50 -11.80 6.26 -7.15
N ARG A 51 -10.54 5.91 -6.85
CA ARG A 51 -9.64 5.28 -7.84
C ARG A 51 -9.98 3.81 -8.07
N PHE A 52 -10.32 3.10 -7.00
CA PHE A 52 -10.79 1.72 -7.07
C PHE A 52 -12.08 1.59 -7.89
N ASN A 53 -13.03 2.51 -7.68
CA ASN A 53 -14.32 2.57 -8.38
C ASN A 53 -14.27 3.22 -9.78
N ALA A 54 -13.08 3.57 -10.28
CA ALA A 54 -12.89 4.26 -11.56
C ALA A 54 -13.54 5.65 -11.68
N GLU A 55 -13.88 6.29 -10.56
CA GLU A 55 -14.47 7.62 -10.47
C GLU A 55 -13.42 8.74 -10.58
N ALA A 56 -12.19 8.47 -10.15
CA ALA A 56 -11.05 9.37 -10.25
C ALA A 56 -10.02 8.89 -11.28
N ASP A 57 -9.30 9.83 -11.88
CA ASP A 57 -8.18 9.52 -12.76
C ASP A 57 -6.99 8.96 -11.99
N GLU A 58 -6.26 8.07 -12.65
CA GLU A 58 -4.97 7.62 -12.17
C GLU A 58 -3.95 8.75 -12.36
N PRO A 59 -3.11 9.05 -11.35
CA PRO A 59 -2.12 10.13 -11.44
C PRO A 59 -1.08 9.90 -12.53
N ARG A 60 -0.92 8.64 -12.97
CA ARG A 60 -0.03 8.28 -14.08
C ARG A 60 -0.83 8.18 -15.37
N PRO A 61 -0.49 8.96 -16.42
CA PRO A 61 -1.21 8.93 -17.68
C PRO A 61 -1.08 7.57 -18.36
N GLY A 62 -2.16 7.11 -19.01
CA GLY A 62 -2.21 5.87 -19.79
C GLY A 62 -2.57 4.61 -18.99
N LEU A 63 -2.81 4.72 -17.69
CA LEU A 63 -3.34 3.59 -16.90
C LEU A 63 -4.86 3.46 -17.05
N LYS A 64 -5.33 2.22 -17.12
CA LYS A 64 -6.77 1.93 -17.06
C LYS A 64 -7.29 2.19 -15.66
N ARG A 65 -8.51 2.72 -15.58
CA ARG A 65 -9.24 2.86 -14.32
C ARG A 65 -9.79 1.50 -13.86
N GLY A 66 -10.14 1.42 -12.57
CA GLY A 66 -10.74 0.23 -11.96
C GLY A 66 -9.75 -0.54 -11.07
N HIS A 67 -10.06 -1.82 -10.85
CA HIS A 67 -9.35 -2.69 -9.92
C HIS A 67 -9.30 -4.14 -10.42
N ILE A 68 -8.50 -4.96 -9.74
CA ILE A 68 -8.39 -6.40 -10.02
C ILE A 68 -9.72 -7.08 -9.68
N PRO A 69 -10.29 -7.92 -10.56
CA PRO A 69 -11.54 -8.64 -10.27
C PRO A 69 -11.47 -9.43 -8.95
N GLY A 70 -12.47 -9.23 -8.10
CA GLY A 70 -12.55 -9.88 -6.79
C GLY A 70 -11.70 -9.24 -5.68
N ALA A 71 -11.01 -8.13 -5.97
CA ALA A 71 -10.29 -7.38 -4.94
C ALA A 71 -11.25 -6.64 -4.00
N LEU A 72 -10.83 -6.50 -2.74
CA LEU A 72 -11.49 -5.72 -1.70
C LEU A 72 -10.75 -4.41 -1.53
N ASN A 73 -11.46 -3.29 -1.45
CA ASN A 73 -10.84 -1.98 -1.24
C ASN A 73 -10.76 -1.68 0.25
N VAL A 74 -9.55 -1.43 0.77
CA VAL A 74 -9.35 -0.93 2.14
C VAL A 74 -8.47 0.31 2.04
N PRO A 75 -9.04 1.52 1.91
CA PRO A 75 -8.26 2.73 1.77
C PRO A 75 -7.28 2.90 2.94
N TRP A 76 -5.99 3.08 2.65
CA TRP A 76 -4.96 3.18 3.70
C TRP A 76 -5.23 4.33 4.69
N THR A 77 -5.92 5.38 4.25
CA THR A 77 -6.32 6.52 5.07
C THR A 77 -7.25 6.15 6.21
N GLU A 78 -7.98 5.03 6.11
CA GLU A 78 -8.83 4.53 7.18
C GLU A 78 -8.02 3.81 8.26
N LEU A 79 -6.82 3.32 7.94
CA LEU A 79 -5.96 2.54 8.85
C LEU A 79 -5.06 3.42 9.72
N VAL A 80 -4.89 4.68 9.37
CA VAL A 80 -3.94 5.61 9.99
C VAL A 80 -4.68 6.73 10.70
N ARG A 81 -4.21 7.10 11.90
CA ARG A 81 -4.63 8.29 12.64
C ARG A 81 -3.40 9.06 13.09
N GLU A 82 -3.32 10.34 12.74
CA GLU A 82 -2.23 11.24 13.17
C GLU A 82 -0.81 10.74 12.82
N GLY A 83 -0.66 9.99 11.72
CA GLY A 83 0.63 9.46 11.26
C GLY A 83 1.00 8.10 11.85
N GLU A 84 0.17 7.54 12.72
CA GLU A 84 0.34 6.21 13.31
C GLU A 84 -0.80 5.26 12.89
N LEU A 85 -0.54 3.95 12.95
CA LEU A 85 -1.61 2.98 12.75
C LEU A 85 -2.63 3.08 13.89
N LYS A 86 -3.90 2.85 13.55
CA LYS A 86 -4.96 2.65 14.54
C LYS A 86 -4.68 1.41 15.42
N THR A 87 -5.42 1.31 16.51
CA THR A 87 -5.30 0.15 17.42
C THR A 87 -5.68 -1.14 16.71
N THR A 88 -5.20 -2.29 17.22
CA THR A 88 -5.52 -3.61 16.64
C THR A 88 -7.03 -3.84 16.55
N ASP A 89 -7.78 -3.51 17.61
CA ASP A 89 -9.25 -3.66 17.61
C ASP A 89 -9.93 -2.81 16.52
N GLU A 90 -9.48 -1.56 16.34
CA GLU A 90 -10.00 -0.69 15.27
C GLU A 90 -9.65 -1.23 13.89
N LEU A 91 -8.42 -1.73 13.70
CA LEU A 91 -7.98 -2.30 12.43
C LEU A 91 -8.79 -3.56 12.09
N ASP A 92 -9.00 -4.45 13.06
CA ASP A 92 -9.81 -5.65 12.88
C ASP A 92 -11.23 -5.28 12.40
N VAL A 93 -11.87 -4.32 13.08
CA VAL A 93 -13.20 -3.83 12.68
C VAL A 93 -13.18 -3.26 11.25
N ILE A 94 -12.16 -2.49 10.89
CA ILE A 94 -12.04 -1.93 9.53
C ILE A 94 -11.93 -3.05 8.50
N PHE A 95 -11.03 -4.01 8.69
CA PHE A 95 -10.85 -5.11 7.74
C PHE A 95 -12.12 -5.97 7.62
N PHE A 96 -12.77 -6.32 8.72
CA PHE A 96 -14.04 -7.04 8.70
C PHE A 96 -15.14 -6.25 7.97
N SER A 97 -15.22 -4.94 8.16
CA SER A 97 -16.22 -4.09 7.48
C SER A 97 -16.04 -4.03 5.96
N HIS A 98 -14.81 -4.23 5.47
CA HIS A 98 -14.46 -4.33 4.05
C HIS A 98 -14.51 -5.78 3.52
N GLY A 99 -14.96 -6.74 4.33
CA GLY A 99 -15.13 -8.14 3.95
C GLY A 99 -13.83 -8.94 3.94
N VAL A 100 -12.76 -8.43 4.58
CA VAL A 100 -11.48 -9.12 4.71
C VAL A 100 -11.50 -10.00 5.97
N SER A 101 -11.23 -11.30 5.81
CA SER A 101 -11.12 -12.25 6.93
C SER A 101 -9.70 -12.78 7.09
N PHE A 102 -9.18 -12.87 8.31
CA PHE A 102 -7.85 -13.44 8.63
C PHE A 102 -7.81 -14.14 9.98
#